data_AF-A0A1H3NY89-F1
#
_entry.id   AF-A0A1H3NY89-F1
#
_cell.length_a   1.000
_cell.length_b   1.000
_cell.length_c   1.000
_cell.angle_alpha   90.00
_cell.angle_beta   90.00
_cell.angle_gamma   90.00
#
_symmetry.space_group_name_H-M   'P 1'
#
loop_
_entity.id
_entity.type
_entity.pdbx_description
1 polymer ?
#
loop_
_entity_poly.entity_id
_entity_poly.type
_entity_poly.pdbx_seq_one_letter_code
_entity_poly.pdbx_strand_id
1 'polypeptide(L)'
;MNVAEEGSQVVAQYAVIRPQFVDFAVRIEGLLRDLLTEATIDVIQLESRAKAVDSFEAKIRSKGGKYKDPLGEMTDLAGVRVITYYLEDVETVETLIKREFAVDLNNSIDKSAQLDPDRFGYLSRHFVVSIKSPRSDLPEWVQFKDLKAEVQVRTALQHAWAAVNHKLEYKSVEEVPRELKRGLGRLSALFEIADSQFSYYRKEGERIAANYESSLAKGDFDLELDLSSLVAVLENAEIVSGLMQAAANANQVILPDDGNGGEHALFIMLRELRITSVAQLLEWLREASGDMALVEAARDTGTARMPVDLATFIANMLHIAHPEIDGTASELFRISINSVKAARKEYLRKKQNSHIPEPRAQKQSTPNDAPGSTSP
;
A
#
# COMPACT_ATOMS: atom_id res chain seq x y z
N MET A 1 -38.71 21.16 38.81
CA MET A 1 -38.66 21.08 37.35
C MET A 1 -38.84 19.63 36.96
N ASN A 2 -39.62 19.35 35.93
CA ASN A 2 -39.94 17.98 35.54
C ASN A 2 -38.74 17.39 34.76
N VAL A 3 -38.38 16.12 34.95
CA VAL A 3 -37.21 15.49 34.29
C VAL A 3 -37.25 15.61 32.75
N ALA A 4 -38.45 15.70 32.18
CA ALA A 4 -38.68 15.94 30.76
C ALA A 4 -38.30 17.36 30.29
N GLU A 5 -38.46 18.38 31.13
CA GLU A 5 -38.09 19.78 30.81
C GLU A 5 -36.57 19.97 30.87
N GLU A 6 -35.91 19.39 31.88
CA GLU A 6 -34.44 19.42 32.01
C GLU A 6 -33.76 18.70 30.83
N GLY A 7 -34.27 17.55 30.41
CA GLY A 7 -33.76 16.84 29.23
C GLY A 7 -33.89 17.66 27.94
N SER A 8 -35.02 18.35 27.75
CA SER A 8 -35.23 19.20 26.57
C SER A 8 -34.29 20.42 26.54
N GLN A 9 -33.96 20.99 27.71
CA GLN A 9 -33.06 22.14 27.80
C GLN A 9 -31.61 21.76 27.47
N VAL A 10 -31.13 20.62 27.97
CA VAL A 10 -29.76 20.13 27.69
C VAL A 10 -29.57 19.76 26.22
N VAL A 11 -30.59 19.19 25.56
CA VAL A 11 -30.57 18.90 24.11
C VAL A 11 -30.45 20.19 23.29
N ALA A 12 -31.19 21.24 23.65
CA ALA A 12 -31.10 22.54 22.99
C ALA A 12 -29.71 23.18 23.18
N GLN A 13 -29.14 23.09 24.40
CA GLN A 13 -27.77 23.53 24.66
C GLN A 13 -26.75 22.78 23.81
N TYR A 14 -26.87 21.44 23.72
CA TYR A 14 -25.99 20.64 22.86
C TYR A 14 -26.06 21.09 21.40
N ALA A 15 -27.27 21.34 20.87
CA ALA A 15 -27.43 21.80 19.49
C ALA A 15 -26.67 23.11 19.21
N VAL A 16 -26.60 24.02 20.18
CA VAL A 16 -25.86 25.29 20.07
C VAL A 16 -24.34 25.07 20.09
N ILE A 17 -23.83 24.19 20.96
CA ILE A 17 -22.38 23.97 21.09
C ILE A 17 -21.83 22.87 20.17
N ARG A 18 -22.70 22.08 19.54
CA ARG A 18 -22.32 21.00 18.61
C ARG A 18 -21.31 21.42 17.53
N PRO A 19 -21.39 22.61 16.91
CA PRO A 19 -20.37 23.05 15.96
C PRO A 19 -18.94 23.02 16.52
N GLN A 20 -18.75 23.34 17.81
CA GLN A 20 -17.42 23.27 18.45
C GLN A 20 -16.88 21.83 18.50
N PHE A 21 -17.76 20.84 18.73
CA PHE A 21 -17.38 19.43 18.69
C PHE A 21 -17.12 18.92 17.27
N VAL A 22 -17.78 19.48 16.26
CA VAL A 22 -17.49 19.18 14.84
C VAL A 22 -16.07 19.66 14.52
N ASP A 23 -15.77 20.92 14.82
CA ASP A 23 -14.46 21.51 14.57
C ASP A 23 -13.36 20.78 15.33
N PHE A 24 -13.62 20.42 16.60
CA PHE A 24 -12.68 19.65 17.40
C PHE A 24 -12.41 18.27 16.79
N ALA A 25 -13.45 17.54 16.36
CA ALA A 25 -13.28 16.22 15.76
C ALA A 25 -12.46 16.28 14.46
N VAL A 26 -12.68 17.28 13.61
CA VAL A 26 -11.89 17.52 12.38
C VAL A 26 -10.44 17.84 12.71
N ARG A 27 -10.18 18.62 13.76
CA ARG A 27 -8.81 18.94 14.21
C ARG A 27 -8.07 17.70 14.73
N ILE A 28 -8.75 16.85 15.50
CA ILE A 28 -8.19 15.57 15.97
C ILE A 28 -7.90 14.65 14.78
N GLU A 29 -8.80 14.59 13.80
CA GLU A 29 -8.58 13.81 12.57
C GLU A 29 -7.35 14.29 11.80
N GLY A 30 -7.21 15.61 11.59
CA GLY A 30 -6.05 16.18 10.92
C GLY A 30 -4.75 15.85 11.65
N LEU A 31 -4.72 16.02 12.97
CA LEU A 31 -3.56 15.65 13.77
C LEU A 31 -3.23 14.16 13.67
N LEU A 32 -4.24 13.28 13.77
CA LEU A 32 -4.01 11.84 13.59
C LEU A 32 -3.49 11.52 12.18
N ARG A 33 -4.01 12.18 11.14
CA ARG A 33 -3.54 12.00 9.76
C ARG A 33 -2.06 12.33 9.62
N ASP A 34 -1.63 13.46 10.17
CA ASP A 34 -0.23 13.89 10.15
C ASP A 34 0.66 12.87 10.89
N LEU A 35 0.23 12.43 12.08
CA LEU A 35 0.95 11.44 12.89
C LEU A 35 1.05 10.06 12.21
N LEU A 36 -0.02 9.62 11.55
CA LEU A 36 -0.03 8.37 10.79
C LEU A 36 0.90 8.43 9.59
N THR A 37 0.92 9.57 8.89
CA THR A 37 1.79 9.80 7.73
C THR A 37 3.27 9.79 8.17
N GLU A 38 3.59 10.49 9.26
CA GLU A 38 4.96 10.50 9.82
C GLU A 38 5.41 9.09 10.26
N ALA A 39 4.48 8.30 10.81
CA ALA A 39 4.75 6.92 11.21
C ALA A 39 4.71 5.92 10.05
N THR A 40 4.50 6.36 8.80
CA THR A 40 4.36 5.51 7.61
C THR A 40 3.29 4.42 7.76
N ILE A 41 2.16 4.78 8.40
CA ILE A 41 1.04 3.87 8.63
C ILE A 41 -0.09 4.19 7.67
N ASP A 42 -0.28 3.32 6.69
CA ASP A 42 -1.43 3.40 5.80
C ASP A 42 -2.70 2.88 6.49
N VAL A 43 -3.78 3.65 6.34
CA VAL A 43 -5.10 3.33 6.87
C VAL A 43 -6.11 3.27 5.75
N ILE A 44 -7.08 2.37 5.88
CA ILE A 44 -8.19 2.25 4.93
C ILE A 44 -9.06 3.50 5.00
N GLN A 45 -9.31 3.97 6.21
CA GLN A 45 -10.25 5.06 6.46
C GLN A 45 -9.89 5.80 7.74
N LEU A 46 -9.94 7.12 7.66
CA LEU A 46 -9.82 8.02 8.79
C LEU A 46 -10.95 9.05 8.70
N GLU A 47 -11.87 9.01 9.66
CA GLU A 47 -13.08 9.84 9.64
C GLU A 47 -13.40 10.40 11.02
N SER A 48 -13.80 11.67 11.05
CA SER A 48 -14.36 12.34 12.22
C SER A 48 -15.86 12.54 12.13
N ARG A 49 -16.49 12.65 13.30
CA ARG A 49 -17.89 13.07 13.44
C ARG A 49 -18.15 13.69 14.79
N ALA A 50 -19.11 14.61 14.85
CA ALA A 50 -19.78 14.98 16.09
C ALA A 50 -21.12 14.25 16.20
N LYS A 51 -21.50 13.88 17.43
CA LYS A 51 -22.75 13.17 17.71
C LYS A 51 -23.95 13.96 17.17
N ALA A 52 -24.89 13.28 16.52
CA ALA A 52 -26.13 13.92 16.07
C ALA A 52 -26.99 14.28 17.30
N VAL A 53 -27.75 15.39 17.22
CA VAL A 53 -28.60 15.87 18.32
C VAL A 53 -29.62 14.80 18.73
N ASP A 54 -30.28 14.17 17.75
CA ASP A 54 -31.25 13.09 18.02
C ASP A 54 -30.60 11.88 18.69
N SER A 55 -29.36 11.54 18.30
CA SER A 55 -28.59 10.46 18.93
C SER A 55 -28.12 10.81 20.35
N PHE A 56 -27.86 12.09 20.62
CA PHE A 56 -27.55 12.60 21.95
C PHE A 56 -28.77 12.50 22.86
N GLU A 57 -29.93 12.98 22.39
CA GLU A 57 -31.20 12.88 23.11
C GLU A 57 -31.57 11.42 23.41
N ALA A 58 -31.52 10.55 22.40
CA ALA A 58 -31.77 9.12 22.58
C ALA A 58 -30.85 8.49 23.63
N LYS A 59 -29.56 8.89 23.65
CA LYS A 59 -28.59 8.39 24.62
C LYS A 59 -28.91 8.83 26.04
N ILE A 60 -29.26 10.10 26.25
CA ILE A 60 -29.70 10.62 27.57
C ILE A 60 -30.91 9.84 28.06
N ARG A 61 -31.95 9.70 27.22
CA ARG A 61 -33.17 8.97 27.57
C ARG A 61 -32.88 7.52 27.92
N SER A 62 -32.08 6.83 27.10
CA SER A 62 -31.76 5.40 27.31
C SER A 62 -30.95 5.11 28.57
N LYS A 63 -30.15 6.07 29.04
CA LYS A 63 -29.26 5.90 30.20
C LYS A 63 -29.89 6.40 31.51
N GLY A 64 -31.15 6.83 31.50
CA GLY A 64 -32.01 6.95 32.69
C GLY A 64 -31.38 7.68 33.88
N GLY A 65 -30.69 8.80 33.65
CA GLY A 65 -30.05 9.57 34.73
C GLY A 65 -28.62 9.16 35.11
N LYS A 66 -27.95 8.32 34.30
CA LYS A 66 -26.51 8.02 34.48
C LYS A 66 -25.66 9.29 34.52
N TYR A 67 -26.00 10.26 33.68
CA TYR A 67 -25.24 11.48 33.51
C TYR A 67 -25.89 12.61 34.31
N LYS A 68 -25.14 13.19 35.27
CA LYS A 68 -25.61 14.37 36.02
C LYS A 68 -25.38 15.64 35.22
N ASP A 69 -24.24 15.71 34.53
CA ASP A 69 -23.96 16.69 33.49
C ASP A 69 -23.68 15.97 32.15
N PRO A 70 -24.69 15.77 31.29
CA PRO A 70 -24.50 15.09 30.01
C PRO A 70 -23.51 15.77 29.06
N LEU A 71 -23.28 17.08 29.18
CA LEU A 71 -22.37 17.82 28.28
C LEU A 71 -20.91 17.64 28.71
N GLY A 72 -20.63 17.62 30.02
CA GLY A 72 -19.30 17.39 30.57
C GLY A 72 -18.91 15.91 30.71
N GLU A 73 -19.88 15.02 30.94
CA GLU A 73 -19.62 13.61 31.22
C GLU A 73 -19.66 12.70 29.98
N MET A 74 -20.32 13.13 28.89
CA MET A 74 -20.41 12.31 27.68
C MET A 74 -19.12 12.42 26.85
N THR A 75 -18.41 11.30 26.75
CA THR A 75 -17.07 11.25 26.12
C THR A 75 -17.09 11.09 24.60
N ASP A 76 -18.24 10.72 24.00
CA ASP A 76 -18.42 10.47 22.56
C ASP A 76 -19.17 11.61 21.83
N LEU A 77 -19.06 12.85 22.32
CA LEU A 77 -19.65 14.03 21.65
C LEU A 77 -18.88 14.41 20.38
N ALA A 78 -17.55 14.28 20.43
CA ALA A 78 -16.66 14.23 19.28
C ALA A 78 -16.09 12.82 19.17
N GLY A 79 -15.96 12.30 17.95
CA GLY A 79 -15.38 10.98 17.72
C GLY A 79 -14.60 10.91 16.42
N VAL A 80 -13.51 10.15 16.46
CA VAL A 80 -12.67 9.85 15.29
C VAL A 80 -12.55 8.35 15.16
N ARG A 81 -12.58 7.84 13.93
CA ARG A 81 -12.46 6.43 13.61
C ARG A 81 -11.24 6.23 12.72
N VAL A 82 -10.38 5.32 13.14
CA VAL A 82 -9.20 4.87 12.40
C VAL A 82 -9.43 3.41 12.02
N ILE A 83 -9.52 3.13 10.72
CA ILE A 83 -9.64 1.77 10.18
C ILE A 83 -8.32 1.37 9.55
N THR A 84 -7.63 0.42 10.16
CA THR A 84 -6.35 -0.13 9.70
C THR A 84 -6.55 -1.37 8.83
N TYR A 85 -5.52 -1.74 8.07
CA TYR A 85 -5.49 -2.98 7.31
C TYR A 85 -5.23 -4.19 8.21
N TYR A 86 -4.29 -4.06 9.15
CA TYR A 86 -3.79 -5.18 9.95
C TYR A 86 -3.88 -4.91 11.46
N LEU A 87 -3.75 -5.97 12.27
CA LEU A 87 -3.82 -5.90 13.74
C LEU A 87 -2.63 -5.16 14.35
N GLU A 88 -1.44 -5.32 13.79
CA GLU A 88 -0.20 -4.66 14.23
C GLU A 88 -0.31 -3.13 14.12
N ASP A 89 -1.00 -2.64 13.09
CA ASP A 89 -1.25 -1.23 12.92
C ASP A 89 -2.19 -0.69 14.01
N VAL A 90 -3.16 -1.49 14.49
CA VAL A 90 -4.02 -1.10 15.64
C VAL A 90 -3.16 -0.84 16.88
N GLU A 91 -2.17 -1.70 17.15
CA GLU A 91 -1.23 -1.55 18.27
C GLU A 91 -0.30 -0.35 18.09
N THR A 92 0.16 -0.12 16.87
CA THR A 92 1.02 1.02 16.56
C THR A 92 0.26 2.33 16.71
N VAL A 93 -0.98 2.41 16.21
CA VAL A 93 -1.87 3.57 16.37
C VAL A 93 -2.22 3.81 17.84
N GLU A 94 -2.48 2.76 18.61
CA GLU A 94 -2.66 2.89 20.06
C GLU A 94 -1.45 3.51 20.75
N THR A 95 -0.25 3.08 20.38
CA THR A 95 1.00 3.60 20.92
C THR A 95 1.16 5.09 20.58
N LEU A 96 0.86 5.48 19.33
CA LEU A 96 0.84 6.87 18.90
C LEU A 96 -0.17 7.70 19.70
N ILE A 97 -1.40 7.19 19.89
CA ILE A 97 -2.44 7.88 20.66
C ILE A 97 -1.99 8.11 22.11
N LYS A 98 -1.46 7.08 22.77
CA LYS A 98 -0.96 7.17 24.14
C LYS A 98 0.21 8.14 24.29
N ARG A 99 1.02 8.30 23.25
CA ARG A 99 2.17 9.21 23.22
C ARG A 99 1.72 10.67 23.08
N GLU A 100 0.84 10.94 22.11
CA GLU A 100 0.51 12.29 21.64
C GLU A 100 -0.66 12.95 22.37
N PHE A 101 -1.58 12.16 22.91
CA PHE A 101 -2.78 12.65 23.58
C PHE A 101 -2.75 12.42 25.09
N ALA A 102 -3.58 13.18 25.80
CA ALA A 102 -3.92 12.87 27.18
C ALA A 102 -5.06 11.84 27.17
N VAL A 103 -4.74 10.58 27.49
CA VAL A 103 -5.72 9.48 27.45
C VAL A 103 -6.38 9.32 28.82
N ASP A 104 -7.70 9.39 28.84
CA ASP A 104 -8.53 9.07 30.00
C ASP A 104 -8.71 7.56 30.09
N LEU A 105 -7.80 6.88 30.81
CA LEU A 105 -7.79 5.42 30.94
C LEU A 105 -9.05 4.86 31.60
N ASN A 106 -9.73 5.63 32.45
CA ASN A 106 -10.94 5.19 33.14
C ASN A 106 -12.15 5.12 32.21
N ASN A 107 -12.18 5.98 31.19
CA ASN A 107 -13.25 6.03 30.20
C ASN A 107 -12.86 5.38 28.87
N SER A 108 -11.59 4.99 28.70
CA SER A 108 -11.13 4.21 27.56
C SER A 108 -11.51 2.75 27.73
N ILE A 109 -11.95 2.11 26.65
CA ILE A 109 -12.41 0.73 26.65
C ILE A 109 -11.54 -0.06 25.69
N ASP A 110 -10.78 -0.99 26.24
CA ASP A 110 -10.22 -2.08 25.46
C ASP A 110 -11.18 -3.28 25.55
N LYS A 111 -12.00 -3.47 24.52
CA LYS A 111 -12.92 -4.61 24.48
C LYS A 111 -12.20 -5.94 24.24
N SER A 112 -10.96 -5.92 23.76
CA SER A 112 -10.16 -7.15 23.62
C SER A 112 -9.75 -7.72 24.97
N ALA A 113 -9.43 -6.86 25.94
CA ALA A 113 -9.11 -7.25 27.31
C ALA A 113 -10.33 -7.66 28.17
N GLN A 114 -11.56 -7.37 27.71
CA GLN A 114 -12.81 -7.63 28.44
C GLN A 114 -13.54 -8.90 27.98
N LEU A 115 -13.09 -9.53 26.90
CA LEU A 115 -13.64 -10.81 26.47
C LEU A 115 -13.00 -11.93 27.29
N ASP A 116 -13.86 -12.71 27.94
CA ASP A 116 -13.51 -14.02 28.48
C ASP A 116 -12.89 -14.85 27.34
N PRO A 117 -11.77 -15.58 27.53
CA PRO A 117 -11.15 -16.43 26.50
C PRO A 117 -12.14 -17.37 25.78
N ASP A 118 -13.24 -17.74 26.43
CA ASP A 118 -14.29 -18.59 25.86
C ASP A 118 -15.35 -17.82 25.04
N ARG A 119 -15.17 -16.51 24.82
CA ARG A 119 -16.08 -15.63 24.09
C ARG A 119 -15.39 -14.91 22.95
N PHE A 120 -15.80 -15.26 21.74
CA PHE A 120 -15.46 -14.50 20.53
C PHE A 120 -16.39 -13.29 20.43
N GLY A 121 -15.82 -12.11 20.20
CA GLY A 121 -16.60 -10.89 20.24
C GLY A 121 -15.93 -9.69 19.59
N TYR A 122 -16.61 -8.56 19.74
CA TYR A 122 -16.22 -7.31 19.12
C TYR A 122 -14.95 -6.72 19.77
N LEU A 123 -13.80 -6.95 19.11
CA LEU A 123 -12.49 -6.39 19.43
C LEU A 123 -12.41 -4.98 18.84
N SER A 124 -12.50 -3.95 19.69
CA SER A 124 -12.21 -2.58 19.28
C SER A 124 -11.66 -1.80 20.45
N ARG A 125 -10.64 -1.00 20.16
CA ARG A 125 -9.99 -0.14 21.14
C ARG A 125 -10.55 1.25 21.04
N HIS A 126 -11.18 1.71 22.12
CA HIS A 126 -11.81 3.02 22.21
C HIS A 126 -11.01 3.85 23.21
N PHE A 127 -10.38 4.91 22.73
CA PHE A 127 -9.59 5.83 23.54
C PHE A 127 -10.38 7.12 23.75
N VAL A 128 -10.62 7.49 25.00
CA VAL A 128 -11.12 8.83 25.31
C VAL A 128 -9.92 9.73 25.49
N VAL A 129 -9.79 10.73 24.62
CA VAL A 129 -8.61 11.58 24.52
C VAL A 129 -8.96 13.05 24.67
N SER A 130 -8.03 13.81 25.23
CA SER A 130 -7.97 15.26 25.12
C SER A 130 -6.58 15.70 24.65
N ILE A 131 -6.45 16.96 24.25
CA ILE A 131 -5.15 17.50 23.82
C ILE A 131 -4.23 17.64 25.03
N LYS A 132 -3.03 17.10 24.92
CA LYS A 132 -1.99 17.16 25.96
C LYS A 132 -1.29 18.54 25.93
N SER A 133 -0.96 19.08 27.10
CA SER A 133 -0.06 20.24 27.21
C SER A 133 1.36 19.85 26.75
N PRO A 134 2.13 20.74 26.07
CA PRO A 134 1.85 22.16 25.83
C PRO A 134 0.95 22.46 24.62
N ARG A 135 0.57 21.45 23.81
CA ARG A 135 -0.23 21.65 22.59
C ARG A 135 -1.59 22.29 22.89
N SER A 136 -2.21 21.93 24.01
CA SER A 136 -3.50 22.48 24.44
C SER A 136 -3.48 23.98 24.74
N ASP A 137 -2.29 24.55 24.96
CA ASP A 137 -2.11 25.97 25.32
C ASP A 137 -1.80 26.84 24.08
N LEU A 138 -1.66 26.23 22.89
CA LEU A 138 -1.43 26.95 21.63
C LEU A 138 -2.71 27.65 21.14
N PRO A 139 -2.61 28.82 20.47
CA PRO A 139 -3.77 29.62 20.04
C PRO A 139 -4.81 28.84 19.21
N GLU A 140 -4.36 27.90 18.39
CA GLU A 140 -5.23 27.09 17.54
C GLU A 140 -5.95 25.95 18.31
N TRP A 141 -5.49 25.61 19.52
CA TRP A 141 -6.03 24.52 20.35
C TRP A 141 -6.72 24.99 21.64
N VAL A 142 -6.45 26.22 22.10
CA VAL A 142 -6.94 26.74 23.39
C VAL A 142 -8.46 26.66 23.54
N GLN A 143 -9.21 26.86 22.45
CA GLN A 143 -10.67 26.76 22.44
C GLN A 143 -11.20 25.32 22.64
N PHE A 144 -10.36 24.30 22.51
CA PHE A 144 -10.70 22.89 22.65
C PHE A 144 -10.13 22.24 23.92
N LYS A 145 -9.47 23.01 24.78
CA LYS A 145 -8.69 22.51 25.92
C LYS A 145 -9.48 21.60 26.86
N ASP A 146 -10.76 21.91 27.07
CA ASP A 146 -11.64 21.16 27.97
C ASP A 146 -12.50 20.10 27.25
N LEU A 147 -12.32 19.94 25.93
CA LEU A 147 -13.08 18.97 25.14
C LEU A 147 -12.40 17.60 25.12
N LYS A 148 -13.24 16.57 25.06
CA LYS A 148 -12.83 15.17 24.89
C LYS A 148 -13.35 14.62 23.58
N ALA A 149 -12.59 13.71 22.98
CA ALA A 149 -12.97 12.96 21.80
C ALA A 149 -12.80 11.46 22.05
N GLU A 150 -13.67 10.65 21.47
CA GLU A 150 -13.52 9.20 21.43
C GLU A 150 -12.83 8.79 20.13
N VAL A 151 -11.60 8.28 20.21
CA VAL A 151 -10.88 7.70 19.08
C VAL A 151 -11.08 6.18 19.06
N GLN A 152 -11.69 5.67 18.00
CA GLN A 152 -11.95 4.24 17.82
C GLN A 152 -10.98 3.68 16.78
N VAL A 153 -10.13 2.74 17.20
CA VAL A 153 -9.17 2.07 16.32
C VAL A 153 -9.63 0.63 16.08
N ARG A 154 -9.68 0.24 14.80
CA ARG A 154 -10.20 -1.07 14.35
C ARG A 154 -9.52 -1.52 13.07
N THR A 155 -9.53 -2.83 12.81
CA THR A 155 -9.34 -3.36 11.45
C THR A 155 -10.60 -3.19 10.59
N ALA A 156 -10.48 -3.43 9.29
CA ALA A 156 -11.62 -3.49 8.37
C ALA A 156 -12.69 -4.50 8.82
N LEU A 157 -12.27 -5.70 9.24
CA LEU A 157 -13.18 -6.75 9.65
C LEU A 157 -13.86 -6.42 10.98
N GLN A 158 -13.13 -5.87 11.94
CA GLN A 158 -13.72 -5.37 13.19
C GLN A 158 -14.75 -4.26 12.93
N HIS A 159 -14.49 -3.38 11.94
CA HIS A 159 -15.45 -2.36 11.52
C HIS A 159 -16.71 -2.97 10.91
N ALA A 160 -16.56 -3.89 9.95
CA ALA A 160 -17.65 -4.57 9.30
C ALA A 160 -18.51 -5.37 10.31
N TRP A 161 -17.87 -6.11 11.22
CA TRP A 161 -18.54 -6.83 12.29
C TRP A 161 -19.38 -5.90 13.16
N ALA A 162 -18.81 -4.75 13.57
CA ALA A 162 -19.53 -3.77 14.38
C ALA A 162 -20.75 -3.18 13.68
N ALA A 163 -20.64 -2.89 12.38
CA ALA A 163 -21.72 -2.34 11.58
C ALA A 163 -22.88 -3.34 11.45
N VAL A 164 -22.57 -4.62 11.23
CA VAL A 164 -23.56 -5.69 11.18
C VAL A 164 -24.19 -5.93 12.55
N ASN A 165 -23.37 -6.10 13.59
CA ASN A 165 -23.84 -6.39 14.94
C ASN A 165 -24.75 -5.28 15.49
N HIS A 166 -24.39 -4.01 15.27
CA HIS A 166 -25.23 -2.87 15.70
C HIS A 166 -26.62 -2.88 15.02
N LYS A 167 -26.74 -3.34 13.77
CA LYS A 167 -28.04 -3.50 13.11
C LYS A 167 -28.84 -4.67 13.68
N LEU A 168 -28.18 -5.73 14.13
CA LEU A 168 -28.81 -6.94 14.67
C LEU A 168 -29.23 -6.78 16.14
N GLU A 169 -28.45 -6.05 16.95
CA GLU A 169 -28.73 -5.76 18.36
C GLU A 169 -29.90 -4.79 18.58
N TYR A 170 -30.44 -4.18 17.51
CA TYR A 170 -31.60 -3.28 17.61
C TYR A 170 -32.89 -4.00 18.05
N LYS A 171 -32.87 -5.33 18.20
CA LYS A 171 -33.90 -6.15 18.86
C LYS A 171 -33.29 -6.72 20.13
N SER A 172 -33.91 -6.46 21.28
CA SER A 172 -33.52 -6.84 22.65
C SER A 172 -32.56 -8.03 22.73
N VAL A 173 -31.36 -7.82 23.29
CA VAL A 173 -30.32 -8.87 23.47
C VAL A 173 -30.85 -10.10 24.27
N GLU A 174 -31.88 -9.87 25.08
CA GLU A 174 -32.59 -10.87 25.88
C GLU A 174 -33.54 -11.76 25.03
N GLU A 175 -33.93 -11.32 23.84
CA GLU A 175 -34.88 -12.03 22.95
C GLU A 175 -34.20 -12.72 21.76
N VAL A 176 -32.88 -12.56 21.58
CA VAL A 176 -32.15 -13.17 20.47
C VAL A 176 -32.12 -14.70 20.63
N PRO A 177 -32.67 -15.49 19.68
CA PRO A 177 -32.69 -16.94 19.76
C PRO A 177 -31.29 -17.55 19.92
N ARG A 178 -31.20 -18.69 20.62
CA ARG A 178 -29.92 -19.35 20.93
C ARG A 178 -29.15 -19.72 19.67
N GLU A 179 -29.84 -20.14 18.62
CA GLU A 179 -29.29 -20.48 17.31
C GLU A 179 -28.63 -19.27 16.65
N LEU A 180 -29.27 -18.10 16.76
CA LEU A 180 -28.74 -16.84 16.23
C LEU A 180 -27.51 -16.38 17.03
N LYS A 181 -27.55 -16.46 18.37
CA LYS A 181 -26.38 -16.17 19.22
C LYS A 181 -25.19 -17.07 18.84
N ARG A 182 -25.43 -18.36 18.63
CA ARG A 182 -24.40 -19.31 18.19
C ARG A 182 -23.86 -18.98 16.79
N GLY A 183 -24.73 -18.59 15.86
CA GLY A 183 -24.34 -18.14 14.52
C GLY A 183 -23.45 -16.90 14.55
N LEU A 184 -23.82 -15.90 15.36
CA LEU A 184 -23.03 -14.68 15.54
C LEU A 184 -21.67 -14.96 16.19
N GLY A 185 -21.62 -15.83 17.21
CA GLY A 185 -20.34 -16.24 17.79
C GLY A 185 -19.40 -16.89 16.77
N ARG A 186 -19.92 -17.74 15.88
CA ARG A 186 -19.13 -18.36 14.80
C ARG A 186 -18.61 -17.34 13.80
N LEU A 187 -19.43 -16.36 13.41
CA LEU A 187 -19.00 -15.30 12.51
C LEU A 187 -17.94 -14.42 13.16
N SER A 188 -18.11 -14.03 14.43
CA SER A 188 -17.10 -13.28 15.16
C SER A 188 -15.75 -14.02 15.19
N ALA A 189 -15.78 -15.33 15.46
CA ALA A 189 -14.57 -16.16 15.44
C ALA A 189 -13.93 -16.22 14.04
N LEU A 190 -14.73 -16.34 12.98
CA LEU A 190 -14.22 -16.32 11.60
C LEU A 190 -13.55 -15.00 11.25
N PHE A 191 -14.12 -13.87 11.68
CA PHE A 191 -13.55 -12.54 11.47
C PHE A 191 -12.22 -12.38 12.19
N GLU A 192 -12.14 -12.84 13.44
CA GLU A 192 -10.91 -12.80 14.24
C GLU A 192 -9.81 -13.68 13.61
N ILE A 193 -10.16 -14.88 13.16
CA ILE A 193 -9.23 -15.75 12.42
C ILE A 193 -8.76 -15.06 11.14
N ALA A 194 -9.67 -14.48 10.36
CA ALA A 194 -9.32 -13.80 9.12
C ALA A 194 -8.38 -12.61 9.36
N ASP A 195 -8.63 -11.77 10.38
CA ASP A 195 -7.73 -10.67 10.76
C ASP A 195 -6.33 -11.22 11.10
N SER A 196 -6.24 -12.29 11.90
CA SER A 196 -4.95 -12.92 12.24
C SER A 196 -4.22 -13.48 11.03
N GLN A 197 -4.94 -14.05 10.06
CA GLN A 197 -4.37 -14.59 8.83
C GLN A 197 -3.85 -13.48 7.93
N PHE A 198 -4.57 -12.36 7.79
CA PHE A 198 -4.07 -11.22 7.02
C PHE A 198 -2.78 -10.66 7.61
N SER A 199 -2.72 -10.49 8.94
CA SER A 199 -1.51 -10.10 9.67
C SER A 199 -0.36 -11.10 9.48
N TYR A 200 -0.65 -12.40 9.53
CA TYR A 200 0.34 -13.44 9.26
C TYR A 200 0.91 -13.37 7.84
N TYR A 201 0.06 -13.28 6.81
CA TYR A 201 0.52 -13.23 5.42
C TYR A 201 1.26 -11.94 5.08
N ARG A 202 0.93 -10.81 5.72
CA ARG A 202 1.75 -9.58 5.62
C ARG A 202 3.18 -9.83 6.08
N LYS A 203 3.35 -10.35 7.31
CA LYS A 203 4.67 -10.66 7.88
C LYS A 203 5.42 -11.71 7.06
N GLU A 204 4.70 -12.69 6.52
CA GLU A 204 5.31 -13.71 5.67
C GLU A 204 5.80 -13.12 4.35
N GLY A 205 5.04 -12.20 3.73
CA GLY A 205 5.49 -11.45 2.57
C GLY A 205 6.74 -10.61 2.84
N GLU A 206 6.76 -9.87 3.96
CA GLU A 206 7.93 -9.11 4.42
C GLU A 206 9.15 -10.03 4.65
N ARG A 207 8.94 -11.22 5.24
CA ARG A 207 9.98 -12.22 5.44
C ARG A 207 10.52 -12.77 4.13
N ILE A 208 9.65 -13.05 3.17
CA ILE A 208 10.03 -13.52 1.84
C ILE A 208 10.87 -12.47 1.11
N ALA A 209 10.43 -11.20 1.11
CA ALA A 209 11.18 -10.09 0.51
C ALA A 209 12.59 -9.96 1.12
N ALA A 210 12.69 -9.95 2.46
CA ALA A 210 13.97 -9.89 3.16
C ALA A 210 14.88 -11.10 2.86
N ASN A 211 14.30 -12.29 2.66
CA ASN A 211 15.07 -13.47 2.25
C ASN A 211 15.64 -13.29 0.84
N TYR A 212 14.86 -12.75 -0.11
CA TYR A 212 15.36 -12.46 -1.46
C TYR A 212 16.53 -11.48 -1.41
N GLU A 213 16.39 -10.35 -0.71
CA GLU A 213 17.49 -9.40 -0.52
C GLU A 213 18.75 -10.08 0.05
N SER A 214 18.57 -10.92 1.08
CA SER A 214 19.67 -11.65 1.72
C SER A 214 20.36 -12.64 0.78
N SER A 215 19.60 -13.36 -0.05
CA SER A 215 20.14 -14.30 -1.03
C SER A 215 20.88 -13.56 -2.14
N LEU A 216 20.29 -12.50 -2.70
CA LEU A 216 20.92 -11.67 -3.73
C LEU A 216 22.25 -11.08 -3.25
N ALA A 217 22.30 -10.55 -2.01
CA ALA A 217 23.52 -10.01 -1.42
C ALA A 217 24.64 -11.05 -1.23
N LYS A 218 24.29 -12.34 -1.16
CA LYS A 218 25.24 -13.46 -1.08
C LYS A 218 25.64 -13.99 -2.46
N GLY A 219 25.09 -13.44 -3.53
CA GLY A 219 25.28 -13.94 -4.90
C GLY A 219 24.53 -15.23 -5.20
N ASP A 220 23.50 -15.55 -4.41
CA ASP A 220 22.60 -16.68 -4.67
C ASP A 220 21.44 -16.22 -5.56
N PHE A 221 21.48 -16.65 -6.83
CA PHE A 221 20.53 -16.27 -7.86
C PHE A 221 19.61 -17.43 -8.30
N ASP A 222 19.68 -18.58 -7.63
CA ASP A 222 18.79 -19.73 -7.89
C ASP A 222 17.42 -19.51 -7.22
N LEU A 223 16.76 -18.44 -7.65
CA LEU A 223 15.52 -17.93 -7.10
C LEU A 223 14.45 -17.87 -8.19
N GLU A 224 13.22 -18.21 -7.85
CA GLU A 224 12.06 -17.96 -8.71
C GLU A 224 11.86 -16.45 -8.90
N LEU A 225 11.47 -16.06 -10.11
CA LEU A 225 11.10 -14.68 -10.40
C LEU A 225 9.60 -14.48 -10.10
N ASP A 226 9.34 -13.73 -9.04
CA ASP A 226 8.04 -13.15 -8.72
C ASP A 226 8.17 -11.62 -8.60
N LEU A 227 7.11 -10.93 -8.20
CA LEU A 227 7.16 -9.48 -8.05
C LEU A 227 8.11 -9.05 -6.91
N SER A 228 8.17 -9.80 -5.82
CA SER A 228 9.03 -9.48 -4.67
C SER A 228 10.50 -9.71 -4.98
N SER A 229 10.86 -10.80 -5.65
CA SER A 229 12.24 -11.03 -6.09
C SER A 229 12.66 -10.08 -7.21
N LEU A 230 11.73 -9.65 -8.08
CA LEU A 230 11.98 -8.58 -9.05
C LEU A 230 12.31 -7.26 -8.36
N VAL A 231 11.50 -6.81 -7.39
CA VAL A 231 11.77 -5.59 -6.62
C VAL A 231 13.14 -5.68 -5.94
N ALA A 232 13.43 -6.80 -5.26
CA ALA A 232 14.73 -7.00 -4.61
C ALA A 232 15.91 -6.92 -5.60
N VAL A 233 15.75 -7.38 -6.84
CA VAL A 233 16.74 -7.23 -7.91
C VAL A 233 16.93 -5.76 -8.30
N LEU A 234 15.84 -5.01 -8.48
CA LEU A 234 15.87 -3.62 -8.92
C LEU A 234 16.47 -2.68 -7.85
N GLU A 235 16.28 -3.00 -6.57
CA GLU A 235 16.82 -2.23 -5.45
C GLU A 235 18.27 -2.58 -5.12
N ASN A 236 18.77 -3.71 -5.61
CA ASN A 236 20.15 -4.11 -5.38
C ASN A 236 21.13 -3.32 -6.27
N ALA A 237 21.78 -2.33 -5.66
CA ALA A 237 22.70 -1.41 -6.33
C ALA A 237 23.85 -2.11 -7.09
N GLU A 238 24.37 -3.23 -6.60
CA GLU A 238 25.45 -3.95 -7.28
C GLU A 238 24.95 -4.58 -8.57
N ILE A 239 23.76 -5.21 -8.53
CA ILE A 239 23.13 -5.86 -9.67
C ILE A 239 22.79 -4.85 -10.77
N VAL A 240 22.17 -3.72 -10.40
CA VAL A 240 21.70 -2.75 -11.40
C VAL A 240 22.77 -1.76 -11.84
N SER A 241 23.94 -1.73 -11.18
CA SER A 241 25.03 -0.76 -11.44
C SER A 241 25.42 -0.67 -12.92
N GLY A 242 25.59 -1.80 -13.60
CA GLY A 242 25.97 -1.85 -15.01
C GLY A 242 24.91 -1.21 -15.91
N LEU A 243 23.63 -1.47 -15.62
CA LEU A 243 22.52 -0.88 -16.35
C LEU A 243 22.36 0.62 -16.06
N MET A 244 22.50 1.04 -14.80
CA MET A 244 22.47 2.45 -14.42
C MET A 244 23.59 3.24 -15.11
N GLN A 245 24.80 2.67 -15.20
CA GLN A 245 25.90 3.28 -15.92
C GLN A 245 25.64 3.37 -17.42
N ALA A 246 25.08 2.32 -18.03
CA ALA A 246 24.72 2.32 -19.45
C ALA A 246 23.65 3.39 -19.76
N ALA A 247 22.61 3.48 -18.92
CA ALA A 247 21.57 4.51 -19.00
C ALA A 247 22.17 5.92 -18.90
N ALA A 248 23.05 6.16 -17.92
CA ALA A 248 23.74 7.44 -17.75
C ALA A 248 24.60 7.81 -18.96
N ASN A 249 25.33 6.85 -19.53
CA ASN A 249 26.13 7.04 -20.75
C ASN A 249 25.27 7.40 -21.97
N ALA A 250 24.02 6.93 -22.00
CA ALA A 250 23.04 7.30 -23.01
C ALA A 250 22.34 8.65 -22.71
N ASN A 251 22.69 9.37 -21.64
CA ASN A 251 22.01 10.55 -21.13
C ASN A 251 20.54 10.29 -20.69
N GLN A 252 20.23 9.07 -20.23
CA GLN A 252 18.96 8.78 -19.57
C GLN A 252 19.08 9.09 -18.08
N VAL A 253 18.10 9.81 -17.53
CA VAL A 253 17.95 9.98 -16.08
C VAL A 253 17.00 8.90 -15.58
N ILE A 254 17.45 8.12 -14.60
CA ILE A 254 16.63 7.13 -13.88
C ILE A 254 16.16 7.76 -12.57
N LEU A 255 14.85 7.77 -12.35
CA LEU A 255 14.23 8.23 -11.12
C LEU A 255 14.13 7.08 -10.11
N PRO A 256 14.02 7.40 -8.81
CA PRO A 256 13.52 6.44 -7.83
C PRO A 256 12.15 5.93 -8.27
N ASP A 257 11.83 4.69 -7.88
CA ASP A 257 10.47 4.18 -8.04
C ASP A 257 9.47 5.14 -7.37
N ASP A 258 8.41 5.45 -8.10
CA ASP A 258 7.33 6.33 -7.69
C ASP A 258 6.05 5.56 -7.34
N GLY A 259 6.08 4.22 -7.38
CA GLY A 259 4.98 3.34 -7.07
C GLY A 259 3.88 3.31 -8.14
N ASN A 260 4.14 3.84 -9.34
CA ASN A 260 3.14 3.90 -10.42
C ASN A 260 2.95 2.57 -11.18
N GLY A 261 3.60 1.49 -10.73
CA GLY A 261 3.37 0.12 -11.22
C GLY A 261 4.29 -0.31 -12.38
N GLY A 262 5.46 0.32 -12.54
CA GLY A 262 6.47 -0.07 -13.53
C GLY A 262 6.92 -1.52 -13.36
N GLU A 263 7.07 -1.98 -12.12
CA GLU A 263 7.46 -3.35 -11.75
C GLU A 263 6.42 -4.37 -12.22
N HIS A 264 5.13 -4.03 -12.13
CA HIS A 264 4.05 -4.91 -12.56
C HIS A 264 4.05 -5.10 -14.08
N ALA A 265 4.22 -3.99 -14.81
CA ALA A 265 4.31 -4.04 -16.27
C ALA A 265 5.53 -4.87 -16.71
N LEU A 266 6.68 -4.61 -16.08
CA LEU A 266 7.91 -5.37 -16.32
C LEU A 266 7.72 -6.86 -16.02
N PHE A 267 7.15 -7.21 -14.86
CA PHE A 267 6.92 -8.59 -14.46
C PHE A 267 6.04 -9.37 -15.46
N ILE A 268 4.98 -8.74 -15.97
CA ILE A 268 4.12 -9.34 -17.00
C ILE A 268 4.91 -9.64 -18.28
N MET A 269 5.73 -8.69 -18.75
CA MET A 269 6.56 -8.87 -19.94
C MET A 269 7.58 -10.00 -19.77
N LEU A 270 8.26 -10.06 -18.60
CA LEU A 270 9.22 -11.12 -18.29
C LEU A 270 8.56 -12.50 -18.32
N ARG A 271 7.34 -12.62 -17.77
CA ARG A 271 6.57 -13.86 -17.79
C ARG A 271 6.15 -14.28 -19.20
N GLU A 272 5.76 -13.34 -20.06
CA GLU A 272 5.45 -13.64 -21.47
C GLU A 272 6.66 -14.19 -22.22
N LEU A 273 7.85 -13.69 -21.91
CA LEU A 273 9.13 -14.19 -22.42
C LEU A 273 9.63 -15.47 -21.76
N ARG A 274 8.89 -16.00 -20.77
CA ARG A 274 9.28 -17.16 -19.96
C ARG A 274 10.60 -16.97 -19.22
N ILE A 275 10.90 -15.72 -18.86
CA ILE A 275 11.92 -15.41 -17.86
C ILE A 275 11.23 -15.63 -16.51
N THR A 276 11.55 -16.75 -15.86
CA THR A 276 10.89 -17.22 -14.63
C THR A 276 11.85 -17.41 -13.46
N SER A 277 13.14 -17.15 -13.65
CA SER A 277 14.12 -17.13 -12.55
C SER A 277 14.93 -15.84 -12.53
N VAL A 278 15.43 -15.49 -11.35
CA VAL A 278 16.32 -14.35 -11.16
C VAL A 278 17.56 -14.51 -12.03
N ALA A 279 18.18 -15.69 -12.08
CA ALA A 279 19.36 -15.93 -12.92
C ALA A 279 19.13 -15.58 -14.40
N GLN A 280 17.98 -15.94 -14.97
CA GLN A 280 17.62 -15.61 -16.36
C GLN A 280 17.46 -14.09 -16.56
N LEU A 281 16.82 -13.41 -15.61
CA LEU A 281 16.68 -11.96 -15.64
C LEU A 281 18.06 -11.27 -15.61
N LEU A 282 18.95 -11.71 -14.72
CA LEU A 282 20.29 -11.15 -14.60
C LEU A 282 21.14 -11.35 -15.86
N GLU A 283 21.04 -12.52 -16.49
CA GLU A 283 21.68 -12.78 -17.77
C GLU A 283 21.17 -11.81 -18.84
N TRP A 284 19.86 -11.64 -18.95
CA TRP A 284 19.27 -10.70 -19.90
C TRP A 284 19.69 -9.25 -19.62
N LEU A 285 19.69 -8.80 -18.36
CA LEU A 285 20.10 -7.44 -17.99
C LEU A 285 21.57 -7.17 -18.33
N ARG A 286 22.45 -8.17 -18.13
CA ARG A 286 23.87 -8.07 -18.49
C ARG A 286 24.06 -7.95 -20.00
N GLU A 287 23.32 -8.71 -20.79
CA GLU A 287 23.35 -8.60 -22.25
C GLU A 287 22.80 -7.25 -22.73
N ALA A 288 21.65 -6.84 -22.20
CA ALA A 288 20.99 -5.59 -22.56
C ALA A 288 21.83 -4.36 -22.21
N SER A 289 22.47 -4.34 -21.04
CA SER A 289 23.37 -3.24 -20.63
C SER A 289 24.63 -3.13 -21.49
N GLY A 290 25.07 -4.22 -22.14
CA GLY A 290 26.15 -4.21 -23.12
C GLY A 290 25.74 -3.75 -24.53
N ASP A 291 24.45 -3.79 -24.87
CA ASP A 291 23.92 -3.37 -26.17
C ASP A 291 23.58 -1.87 -26.16
N MET A 292 24.59 -1.00 -26.36
CA MET A 292 24.40 0.46 -26.38
C MET A 292 23.34 0.93 -27.38
N ALA A 293 23.14 0.20 -28.49
CA ALA A 293 22.10 0.55 -29.46
C ALA A 293 20.70 0.31 -28.89
N LEU A 294 20.51 -0.74 -28.09
CA LEU A 294 19.27 -1.02 -27.37
C LEU A 294 19.00 0.02 -26.28
N VAL A 295 20.03 0.35 -25.48
CA VAL A 295 19.94 1.36 -24.41
C VAL A 295 19.56 2.73 -24.96
N GLU A 296 20.21 3.17 -26.05
CA GLU A 296 19.87 4.43 -26.73
C GLU A 296 18.45 4.41 -27.32
N ALA A 297 18.05 3.28 -27.91
CA ALA A 297 16.70 3.15 -28.46
C ALA A 297 15.63 3.21 -27.37
N ALA A 298 15.88 2.59 -26.21
CA ALA A 298 14.98 2.63 -25.06
C ALA A 298 14.80 4.07 -24.55
N ARG A 299 15.87 4.86 -24.43
CA ARG A 299 15.81 6.29 -24.11
C ARG A 299 14.95 7.09 -25.10
N ASP A 300 15.04 6.77 -26.38
CA ASP A 300 14.35 7.52 -27.43
C ASP A 300 12.83 7.23 -27.51
N THR A 301 12.32 6.30 -26.69
CA THR A 301 10.88 6.08 -26.52
C THR A 301 10.20 7.30 -25.89
N GLY A 302 8.95 7.58 -26.29
CA GLY A 302 8.29 8.86 -26.01
C GLY A 302 8.15 9.22 -24.51
N THR A 303 8.12 8.23 -23.62
CA THR A 303 8.12 8.43 -22.16
C THR A 303 9.53 8.45 -21.56
N ALA A 304 10.49 7.70 -22.10
CA ALA A 304 11.87 7.69 -21.61
C ALA A 304 12.70 8.91 -22.07
N ARG A 305 12.21 9.71 -23.03
CA ARG A 305 12.78 11.06 -23.25
C ARG A 305 12.70 11.95 -22.01
N MET A 306 11.79 11.62 -21.09
CA MET A 306 11.72 12.19 -19.75
C MET A 306 12.39 11.23 -18.75
N PRO A 307 12.80 11.72 -17.57
CA PRO A 307 13.23 10.82 -16.50
C PRO A 307 12.15 9.78 -16.20
N VAL A 308 12.53 8.51 -16.07
CA VAL A 308 11.64 7.37 -15.77
C VAL A 308 12.26 6.49 -14.69
N ASP A 309 11.46 5.71 -13.99
CA ASP A 309 11.97 4.69 -13.07
C ASP A 309 12.71 3.55 -13.82
N LEU A 310 13.45 2.74 -13.06
CA LEU A 310 14.28 1.67 -13.61
C LEU A 310 13.45 0.55 -14.24
N ALA A 311 12.31 0.18 -13.65
CA ALA A 311 11.46 -0.88 -14.16
C ALA A 311 10.87 -0.52 -15.52
N THR A 312 10.39 0.71 -15.67
CA THR A 312 9.90 1.33 -16.91
C THR A 312 10.99 1.36 -17.97
N PHE A 313 12.24 1.69 -17.60
CA PHE A 313 13.35 1.68 -18.55
C PHE A 313 13.67 0.26 -19.05
N ILE A 314 13.66 -0.74 -18.17
CA ILE A 314 13.85 -2.15 -18.53
C ILE A 314 12.71 -2.66 -19.41
N ALA A 315 11.46 -2.35 -19.07
CA ALA A 315 10.29 -2.71 -19.86
C ALA A 315 10.38 -2.16 -21.30
N ASN A 316 10.86 -0.92 -21.47
CA ASN A 316 11.13 -0.35 -22.78
C ASN A 316 12.16 -1.14 -23.59
N MET A 317 13.28 -1.52 -22.96
CA MET A 317 14.31 -2.34 -23.60
C MET A 317 13.76 -3.71 -24.02
N LEU A 318 13.01 -4.39 -23.13
CA LEU A 318 12.36 -5.67 -23.45
C LEU A 318 11.45 -5.55 -24.66
N HIS A 319 10.59 -4.55 -24.67
CA HIS A 319 9.64 -4.33 -25.75
C HIS A 319 10.31 -4.02 -27.10
N ILE A 320 11.46 -3.32 -27.09
CA ILE A 320 12.26 -3.07 -28.30
C ILE A 320 12.92 -4.36 -28.80
N ALA A 321 13.48 -5.16 -27.89
CA ALA A 321 14.18 -6.39 -28.22
C ALA A 321 13.24 -7.52 -28.68
N HIS A 322 12.01 -7.56 -28.16
CA HIS A 322 11.06 -8.66 -28.30
C HIS A 322 9.72 -8.21 -28.95
N PRO A 323 9.63 -8.13 -30.30
CA PRO A 323 8.41 -7.83 -31.05
C PRO A 323 7.14 -8.54 -30.60
N GLU A 324 7.30 -9.78 -30.17
CA GLU A 324 6.23 -10.74 -29.94
C GLU A 324 5.33 -10.36 -28.74
N ILE A 325 5.79 -9.47 -27.87
CA ILE A 325 5.11 -9.00 -26.65
C ILE A 325 4.03 -7.94 -26.94
N ASP A 326 3.94 -7.43 -28.18
CA ASP A 326 3.05 -6.31 -28.60
C ASP A 326 1.54 -6.52 -28.32
N GLY A 327 1.08 -7.73 -27.95
CA GLY A 327 -0.34 -8.11 -27.89
C GLY A 327 -1.04 -8.06 -26.52
N THR A 328 -0.34 -8.21 -25.39
CA THR A 328 -0.97 -8.39 -24.06
C THR A 328 -0.45 -7.43 -22.99
N ALA A 329 0.81 -6.97 -23.08
CA ALA A 329 1.38 -5.96 -22.18
C ALA A 329 1.07 -4.50 -22.60
N SER A 330 0.50 -4.30 -23.80
CA SER A 330 0.35 -2.98 -24.45
C SER A 330 -0.69 -2.04 -23.84
N GLU A 331 -1.61 -2.52 -22.99
CA GLU A 331 -2.67 -1.65 -22.44
C GLU A 331 -2.24 -0.89 -21.18
N LEU A 332 -1.30 -1.45 -20.40
CA LEU A 332 -0.74 -0.85 -19.18
C LEU A 332 0.40 0.13 -19.46
N PHE A 333 1.07 0.01 -20.61
CA PHE A 333 2.21 0.85 -20.99
C PHE A 333 1.89 1.64 -22.27
N ARG A 334 0.94 2.57 -22.20
CA ARG A 334 0.59 3.49 -23.31
C ARG A 334 1.64 4.59 -23.52
N ILE A 335 2.90 4.19 -23.60
CA ILE A 335 3.86 4.90 -24.44
C ILE A 335 3.29 4.80 -25.84
N SER A 336 3.04 5.92 -26.52
CA SER A 336 2.49 5.93 -27.88
C SER A 336 3.19 4.85 -28.72
N ILE A 337 2.48 3.78 -29.10
CA ILE A 337 3.00 2.58 -29.82
C ILE A 337 3.92 2.98 -30.98
N ASN A 338 3.64 4.13 -31.59
CA ASN A 338 4.46 4.71 -32.65
C ASN A 338 5.89 5.09 -32.23
N SER A 339 6.13 5.58 -31.01
CA SER A 339 7.48 5.92 -30.55
C SER A 339 8.33 4.68 -30.30
N VAL A 340 7.75 3.61 -29.75
CA VAL A 340 8.47 2.35 -29.58
C VAL A 340 8.80 1.74 -30.94
N LYS A 341 7.82 1.69 -31.87
CA LYS A 341 8.07 1.21 -33.25
C LYS A 341 9.18 1.97 -33.96
N ALA A 342 9.23 3.30 -33.78
CA ALA A 342 10.28 4.14 -34.34
C ALA A 342 11.65 3.84 -33.72
N ALA A 343 11.74 3.78 -32.38
CA ALA A 343 12.96 3.44 -31.65
C ALA A 343 13.51 2.07 -32.07
N ARG A 344 12.62 1.07 -32.18
CA ARG A 344 12.99 -0.28 -32.60
C ARG A 344 13.51 -0.35 -34.03
N LYS A 345 12.92 0.40 -34.96
CA LYS A 345 13.42 0.47 -36.34
C LYS A 345 14.86 0.98 -36.37
N GLU A 346 15.17 1.99 -35.55
CA GLU A 346 16.51 2.54 -35.44
C GLU A 346 17.49 1.58 -34.76
N TYR A 347 17.06 0.89 -33.70
CA TYR A 347 17.82 -0.19 -33.05
C TYR A 347 18.26 -1.27 -34.05
N LEU A 348 17.32 -1.82 -34.81
CA LEU A 348 17.60 -2.88 -35.78
C LEU A 348 18.56 -2.40 -36.89
N ARG A 349 18.44 -1.13 -37.32
CA ARG A 349 19.34 -0.51 -38.29
C ARG A 349 20.77 -0.43 -37.77
N LYS A 350 20.95 0.03 -36.52
CA LYS A 350 22.28 0.12 -35.87
C LYS A 350 22.90 -1.27 -35.69
N LYS A 351 22.12 -2.25 -35.23
CA LYS A 351 22.57 -3.63 -35.05
C LYS A 351 23.05 -4.27 -36.35
N GLN A 352 22.30 -4.10 -37.45
CA GLN A 352 22.73 -4.58 -38.78
C GLN A 352 24.03 -3.93 -39.26
N ASN A 353 24.24 -2.64 -38.98
CA ASN A 353 25.46 -1.93 -39.37
C ASN A 353 26.68 -2.25 -38.48
N SER A 354 26.47 -2.77 -37.26
CA SER A 354 27.54 -3.22 -36.37
C SER A 354 28.10 -4.61 -36.71
N HIS A 355 27.40 -5.40 -37.54
CA HIS A 355 27.91 -6.67 -38.08
C HIS A 355 28.65 -6.41 -39.41
N ILE A 356 29.97 -6.24 -39.34
CA ILE A 356 30.84 -6.38 -40.53
C ILE A 356 31.10 -7.89 -40.75
N PRO A 357 31.05 -8.43 -41.99
CA PRO A 357 31.10 -9.88 -42.23
C PRO A 357 32.48 -10.49 -41.97
N GLU A 358 32.52 -11.79 -41.65
CA GLU A 358 33.74 -12.60 -41.56
C GLU A 358 34.66 -12.44 -42.80
N PRO A 359 35.99 -12.58 -42.64
CA PRO A 359 36.91 -12.42 -43.76
C PRO A 359 36.66 -13.50 -44.82
N ARG A 360 36.50 -13.08 -46.08
CA ARG A 360 36.45 -13.98 -47.25
C ARG A 360 37.61 -14.98 -47.20
N ALA A 361 37.28 -16.27 -47.24
CA ALA A 361 38.24 -17.34 -47.45
C ALA A 361 39.12 -17.02 -48.68
N GLN A 362 40.44 -17.00 -48.46
CA GLN A 362 41.44 -16.92 -49.51
C GLN A 362 41.24 -18.11 -50.46
N LYS A 363 40.95 -17.83 -51.73
CA LYS A 363 41.10 -18.83 -52.80
C LYS A 363 42.56 -19.24 -52.85
N GLN A 364 42.86 -20.45 -52.41
CA GLN A 364 44.12 -21.11 -52.70
C GLN A 364 44.28 -21.22 -54.22
N SER A 365 45.34 -20.59 -54.73
CA SER A 365 45.89 -20.86 -56.04
C SER A 365 46.47 -22.28 -56.06
N THR A 366 45.92 -23.17 -56.89
CA THR A 366 46.57 -24.42 -57.28
C THR A 366 47.58 -24.15 -58.40
N PRO A 367 48.80 -24.71 -58.35
CA PRO A 367 49.73 -24.67 -59.48
C PRO A 367 49.55 -25.87 -60.41
N ASN A 368 49.58 -25.58 -61.72
CA ASN A 368 50.08 -26.38 -62.85
C ASN A 368 49.97 -27.92 -62.81
N ASP A 369 49.24 -28.45 -63.80
CA ASP A 369 49.65 -29.67 -64.52
C ASP A 369 49.56 -29.43 -66.04
N ALA A 370 50.51 -30.03 -66.75
CA ALA A 370 51.01 -29.73 -68.10
C ALA A 370 50.10 -30.23 -69.26
N PRO A 371 50.44 -29.93 -70.54
CA PRO A 371 49.50 -29.99 -71.67
C PRO A 371 49.46 -31.36 -72.35
N GLY A 372 48.25 -31.82 -72.69
CA GLY A 372 48.03 -32.90 -73.65
C GLY A 372 47.64 -32.33 -75.02
N SER A 373 48.59 -32.34 -75.96
CA SER A 373 48.32 -32.12 -77.39
C SER A 373 47.97 -33.43 -78.09
N THR A 374 47.02 -33.34 -79.00
CA THR A 374 46.34 -34.35 -79.81
C THR A 374 47.19 -34.98 -80.94
N SER A 375 47.09 -36.32 -81.05
CA SER A 375 46.87 -37.17 -82.26
C SER A 375 47.93 -37.29 -83.37
N PRO A 376 47.89 -38.34 -84.23
CA PRO A 376 47.12 -39.60 -84.17
C PRO A 376 47.96 -40.87 -83.87
#